data_AF-A0A1G5R019-F1
#
_entry.id   AF-A0A1G5R019-F1
#
_cell.length_a   1.000
_cell.length_b   1.000
_cell.length_c   1.000
_cell.angle_alpha   90.00
_cell.angle_beta   90.00
_cell.angle_gamma   90.00
#
_symmetry.space_group_name_H-M   'P 1'
#
loop_
_entity.id
_entity.type
_entity.pdbx_description
1 polymer ?
#
loop_
_entity_poly.entity_id
_entity_poly.type
_entity_poly.pdbx_seq_one_letter_code
_entity_poly.pdbx_strand_id
1 'polypeptide(L)'
;MGYAYIIFSLLILYPLYLAFKKLLISDNVYVNFSSLLLAMSFICYHLYVFNFDYIPFFDVSTSDNDFLFYSSIVLVIIYNIVYMIAHGKYYRKNKW
;
A
#
# COMPACT_ATOMS: atom_id res chain seq x y z
N MET A 1 10.53 -4.62 17.68
CA MET A 1 10.57 -5.08 16.28
C MET A 1 9.27 -4.80 15.54
N GLY A 2 8.08 -5.12 16.07
CA GLY A 2 6.81 -4.83 15.39
C GLY A 2 6.57 -3.36 15.01
N TYR A 3 6.99 -2.37 15.82
CA TYR A 3 6.87 -0.96 15.43
C TYR A 3 7.72 -0.57 14.22
N ALA A 4 8.82 -1.30 13.95
CA ALA A 4 9.60 -1.08 12.73
C ALA A 4 8.76 -1.37 11.48
N TYR A 5 7.89 -2.39 11.52
CA TYR A 5 6.95 -2.67 10.44
C TYR A 5 6.06 -1.45 10.12
N ILE A 6 5.50 -0.79 11.13
CA ILE A 6 4.67 0.42 10.90
C ILE A 6 5.50 1.54 10.29
N ILE A 7 6.70 1.79 10.84
CA ILE A 7 7.59 2.86 10.35
C ILE A 7 7.96 2.62 8.88
N PHE A 8 8.40 1.41 8.51
CA PHE A 8 8.74 1.07 7.14
C PHE A 8 7.52 1.13 6.21
N SER A 9 6.36 0.67 6.68
CA SER A 9 5.12 0.71 5.93
C SER A 9 4.66 2.14 5.65
N LEU A 10 4.93 3.10 6.54
CA LEU A 10 4.65 4.51 6.32
C LEU A 10 5.70 5.18 5.43
N LEU A 11 6.99 4.86 5.61
CA LEU A 11 8.08 5.43 4.81
C LEU A 11 7.93 5.10 3.32
N ILE A 12 7.45 3.89 3.00
CA ILE A 12 7.31 3.45 1.61
C ILE A 12 6.09 4.07 0.90
N LEU A 13 5.18 4.74 1.60
CA LEU A 13 4.04 5.40 0.98
C LEU A 13 4.46 6.47 -0.04
N TYR A 14 5.50 7.24 0.27
CA TYR A 14 6.00 8.28 -0.62
C TYR A 14 6.61 7.73 -1.93
N PRO A 15 7.57 6.79 -1.91
CA PRO A 15 8.07 6.18 -3.14
C PRO A 15 6.96 5.42 -3.89
N LEU A 16 6.00 4.81 -3.18
CA LEU A 16 4.86 4.14 -3.81
C LEU A 16 3.96 5.14 -4.54
N TYR A 17 3.69 6.31 -3.95
CA TYR A 17 2.98 7.39 -4.64
C TYR A 17 3.68 7.81 -5.94
N LEU A 18 5.01 7.95 -5.93
CA LEU A 18 5.79 8.29 -7.11
C LEU A 18 5.71 7.18 -8.17
N ALA A 19 5.75 5.91 -7.76
CA ALA A 19 5.59 4.77 -8.64
C ALA A 19 4.21 4.78 -9.32
N PHE A 20 3.12 4.93 -8.55
CA PHE A 20 1.77 5.05 -9.10
C PHE A 20 1.66 6.20 -10.08
N LYS A 21 2.16 7.39 -9.70
CA LYS A 21 2.14 8.56 -10.59
C LYS A 21 2.86 8.28 -11.91
N LYS A 22 4.00 7.59 -11.89
CA LYS A 22 4.77 7.27 -13.10
C LYS A 22 4.03 6.25 -13.97
N LEU A 23 3.48 5.20 -13.37
CA LEU A 23 2.76 4.16 -14.08
C LEU A 23 1.47 4.70 -14.71
N LEU A 24 0.71 5.50 -13.96
CA LEU A 24 -0.56 6.07 -14.41
C LEU A 24 -0.42 7.11 -15.52
N ILE A 25 0.75 7.73 -15.71
CA ILE A 25 0.99 8.69 -16.81
C ILE A 25 0.98 8.00 -18.18
N SER A 26 1.17 6.70 -18.25
CA SER A 26 1.24 5.99 -19.52
C SER A 26 -0.15 5.89 -20.17
N ASP A 27 -0.20 6.15 -21.48
CA ASP A 27 -1.40 5.88 -22.29
C ASP A 27 -1.64 4.37 -22.49
N ASN A 28 -0.67 3.52 -22.13
CA ASN A 28 -0.79 2.08 -22.23
C ASN A 28 -1.62 1.50 -21.07
N VAL A 29 -2.76 0.89 -21.40
CA VAL A 29 -3.67 0.24 -20.45
C VAL A 29 -2.98 -0.80 -19.57
N TYR A 30 -2.03 -1.57 -20.10
CA TYR A 30 -1.31 -2.59 -19.34
C TYR A 30 -0.37 -1.97 -18.29
N VAL A 31 0.22 -0.82 -18.58
CA VAL A 31 1.06 -0.08 -17.62
C VAL A 31 0.18 0.51 -16.51
N ASN A 32 -1.00 1.04 -16.85
CA ASN A 32 -1.97 1.49 -15.86
C ASN A 32 -2.47 0.33 -14.99
N PHE A 33 -2.76 -0.83 -15.58
CA PHE A 33 -3.15 -2.03 -14.85
C PHE A 33 -2.04 -2.51 -13.90
N SER A 34 -0.76 -2.38 -14.28
CA SER A 34 0.35 -2.70 -13.39
C SER A 34 0.38 -1.83 -12.12
N SER A 35 -0.12 -0.59 -12.19
CA SER A 35 -0.23 0.27 -11.00
C SER A 35 -1.27 -0.25 -10.00
N LEU A 36 -2.37 -0.82 -10.50
CA LEU A 36 -3.38 -1.48 -9.67
C LEU A 36 -2.83 -2.76 -9.05
N LEU A 37 -2.14 -3.60 -9.83
CA LEU A 37 -1.50 -4.81 -9.32
C LEU A 37 -0.48 -4.50 -8.22
N LEU A 38 0.30 -3.43 -8.40
CA LEU A 38 1.24 -2.96 -7.38
C LEU A 38 0.50 -2.56 -6.10
N ALA A 39 -0.59 -1.78 -6.19
CA ALA A 39 -1.40 -1.41 -5.04
C ALA A 39 -1.98 -2.64 -4.33
N MET A 40 -2.56 -3.58 -5.09
CA MET A 40 -3.09 -4.83 -4.57
C MET A 40 -2.04 -5.65 -3.84
N SER A 41 -0.80 -5.69 -4.34
CA SER A 41 0.29 -6.46 -3.70
C SER A 41 0.57 -5.98 -2.28
N PHE A 42 0.62 -4.66 -2.05
CA PHE A 42 0.80 -4.10 -0.70
C PHE A 42 -0.43 -4.30 0.19
N ILE A 43 -1.63 -4.18 -0.37
CA ILE A 43 -2.88 -4.46 0.36
C ILE A 43 -2.91 -5.92 0.82
N CYS A 44 -2.64 -6.86 -0.09
CA CYS A 44 -2.57 -8.28 0.22
C CYS A 44 -1.53 -8.59 1.29
N TYR A 45 -0.37 -7.93 1.27
CA TYR A 45 0.63 -8.06 2.32
C TYR A 45 0.09 -7.65 3.69
N HIS A 46 -0.57 -6.50 3.82
CA HIS A 46 -1.12 -6.07 5.10
C HIS A 46 -2.33 -6.92 5.54
N LEU A 47 -3.16 -7.39 4.60
CA LEU A 47 -4.22 -8.35 4.89
C LEU A 47 -3.67 -9.71 5.33
N TYR A 48 -2.53 -10.14 4.81
CA TYR A 48 -1.85 -11.34 5.29
C TYR A 48 -1.48 -11.18 6.78
N VAL A 49 -0.85 -10.07 7.14
CA VAL A 49 -0.50 -9.78 8.54
C VAL A 49 -1.74 -9.82 9.43
N PHE A 50 -2.85 -9.24 8.96
CA PHE A 50 -4.13 -9.27 9.68
C PHE A 50 -4.72 -10.67 9.84
N ASN A 51 -4.60 -11.55 8.84
CA ASN A 51 -5.23 -12.87 8.89
C ASN A 51 -4.40 -13.94 9.60
N PHE A 52 -3.07 -13.77 9.63
CA PHE A 52 -2.14 -14.79 10.14
C PHE A 52 -1.41 -14.38 11.41
N ASP A 53 -1.73 -13.22 11.98
CA ASP A 53 -1.13 -12.70 13.21
C ASP A 53 0.41 -12.65 13.16
N TYR A 54 0.98 -12.45 11.99
CA TYR A 54 2.41 -12.63 11.77
C TYR A 54 2.95 -11.71 10.67
N ILE A 55 4.11 -11.10 10.94
CA ILE A 55 4.81 -10.20 10.01
C ILE A 55 5.97 -10.95 9.34
N PRO A 56 5.86 -11.32 8.05
CA PRO A 56 6.82 -12.22 7.39
C PRO A 56 8.28 -11.75 7.36
N PHE A 57 8.51 -10.45 7.16
CA PHE A 57 9.87 -9.92 7.00
C PHE A 57 10.59 -9.64 8.32
N PHE A 58 9.86 -9.57 9.42
CA PHE A 58 10.41 -9.23 10.73
C PHE A 58 10.37 -10.39 11.73
N ASP A 59 9.79 -11.53 11.33
CA ASP A 59 9.61 -12.72 12.17
C ASP A 59 8.99 -12.39 13.53
N VAL A 60 7.90 -11.61 13.48
CA VAL A 60 7.21 -11.08 14.66
C VAL A 60 5.75 -11.51 14.64
N SER A 61 5.32 -12.17 15.71
CA SER A 61 3.90 -12.40 16.01
C SER A 61 3.22 -11.09 16.41
N THR A 62 2.02 -10.84 15.90
CA THR A 62 1.13 -9.76 16.32
C THR A 62 0.03 -10.22 17.27
N SER A 63 -0.04 -11.51 17.61
CA SER A 63 -1.08 -12.10 18.48
C SER A 63 -1.23 -11.40 19.83
N ASP A 64 -0.11 -10.96 20.39
CA ASP A 64 -0.06 -10.41 21.75
C ASP A 64 -0.10 -8.87 21.76
N ASN A 65 -0.26 -8.25 20.60
CA ASN A 65 -0.23 -6.80 20.45
C ASN A 65 -1.33 -6.30 19.51
N ASP A 66 -2.49 -6.05 20.10
CA ASP A 66 -3.68 -5.51 19.43
C ASP A 66 -3.38 -4.27 18.59
N PHE A 67 -2.51 -3.38 19.06
CA PHE A 67 -2.16 -2.17 18.30
C PHE A 67 -1.47 -2.52 16.98
N LEU A 68 -0.51 -3.47 17.00
CA LEU A 68 0.13 -3.95 15.77
C LEU A 68 -0.85 -4.70 14.88
N PHE A 69 -1.72 -5.52 15.47
CA PHE A 69 -2.76 -6.23 14.75
C PHE A 69 -3.68 -5.26 13.98
N TYR A 70 -4.30 -4.29 14.66
CA TYR A 70 -5.20 -3.32 14.02
C TYR A 70 -4.48 -2.34 13.08
N SER A 71 -3.19 -2.07 13.30
CA SER A 71 -2.41 -1.22 12.41
C SER A 71 -2.35 -1.76 10.98
N SER A 72 -2.43 -3.09 10.79
CA SER A 72 -2.43 -3.71 9.46
C SER A 72 -3.64 -3.28 8.62
N ILE A 73 -4.85 -3.27 9.20
CA ILE A 73 -6.06 -2.76 8.54
C ILE A 73 -5.93 -1.26 8.25
N VAL A 74 -5.45 -0.48 9.22
CA VAL A 74 -5.26 0.96 9.02
C VAL A 74 -4.31 1.21 7.84
N LEU A 75 -3.24 0.43 7.73
CA LEU A 75 -2.30 0.50 6.60
C LEU A 75 -2.99 0.11 5.27
N VAL A 76 -3.82 -0.92 5.23
CA VAL A 76 -4.62 -1.24 4.02
C VAL A 76 -5.40 -0.02 3.53
N ILE A 77 -6.08 0.69 4.44
CA ILE A 77 -6.87 1.87 4.11
C ILE A 77 -5.96 2.99 3.60
N ILE A 78 -4.83 3.25 4.26
CA ILE A 78 -3.88 4.30 3.87
C ILE A 78 -3.30 4.03 2.47
N TYR A 79 -2.93 2.80 2.15
CA TYR A 79 -2.39 2.44 0.83
C TYR A 79 -3.43 2.65 -0.28
N ASN A 80 -4.70 2.33 -0.02
CA ASN A 80 -5.79 2.63 -0.94
C ASN A 80 -5.94 4.14 -1.17
N ILE A 81 -5.90 4.95 -0.10
CA ILE A 81 -5.97 6.41 -0.22
C ILE A 81 -4.82 6.96 -1.09
N VAL A 82 -3.59 6.47 -0.90
CA VAL A 82 -2.44 6.90 -1.70
C VAL A 82 -2.65 6.59 -3.20
N TYR A 83 -3.15 5.39 -3.52
CA TYR A 83 -3.51 5.04 -4.88
C TYR A 83 -4.62 5.93 -5.44
N MET A 84 -5.69 6.17 -4.68
CA MET A 84 -6.81 7.05 -5.08
C MET A 84 -6.34 8.48 -5.37
N ILE A 85 -5.45 9.03 -4.55
CA ILE A 85 -4.88 10.38 -4.76
C ILE A 85 -4.05 10.42 -6.05
N ALA A 86 -3.22 9.39 -6.30
CA ALA A 86 -2.43 9.30 -7.53
C ALA A 86 -3.34 9.20 -8.77
N HIS A 87 -4.34 8.32 -8.72
CA HIS A 87 -5.30 8.08 -9.79
C HIS A 87 -6.20 9.28 -10.09
N GLY A 88 -6.74 9.95 -9.05
CA GLY A 88 -7.59 11.13 -9.22
C GLY A 88 -6.85 12.30 -9.87
N LYS A 89 -5.55 12.47 -9.57
CA LYS A 89 -4.72 13.50 -10.21
C LYS A 89 -4.47 13.23 -11.70
N TYR A 90 -4.35 11.96 -12.09
CA TYR A 90 -4.24 11.57 -13.50
C TYR A 90 -5.52 11.89 -14.29
N TYR A 91 -6.68 11.45 -13.80
CA TYR A 91 -7.97 11.69 -14.46
C TYR A 91 -8.29 13.17 -14.66
N ARG A 92 -7.85 14.04 -13.73
CA ARG A 92 -8.03 15.49 -13.86
C ARG A 92 -7.12 16.12 -14.93
N LYS A 93 -5.96 15.52 -15.19
CA LYS A 93 -4.98 16.04 -16.16
C LYS A 93 -5.37 15.72 -17.61
N ASN A 94 -6.02 14.59 -17.87
CA ASN A 94 -6.43 14.17 -19.22
C ASN A 94 -7.82 14.68 -19.65
N LYS A 95 -8.41 15.64 -18.90
CA LYS A 95 -9.72 16.25 -19.21
C LYS A 95 -9.64 17.60 -19.95
N TRP A 96 -8.45 18.03 -20.36
CA TRP A 96 -8.23 19.29 -21.09
C TRP A 96 -7.37 19.03 -22.31
#